data_AF-A0A447N6I5-F1
#
_entry.id   AF-A0A447N6I5-F1
#
_cell.length_a   1.000
_cell.length_b   1.000
_cell.length_c   1.000
_cell.angle_alpha   90.00
_cell.angle_beta   90.00
_cell.angle_gamma   90.00
#
_symmetry.space_group_name_H-M   'P 1'
#
loop_
_entity.id
_entity.type
_entity.pdbx_description
1 polymer ?
#
loop_
_entity_poly.entity_id
_entity_poly.type
_entity_poly.pdbx_seq_one_letter_code
_entity_poly.pdbx_strand_id
1 'polypeptide(L)'
;MTSISTLGAIAALVVAIVLILRKVSPAYGMMAGALVGGLIGGADLLQTVSLMVSGAQGIVNAVLRILAAGVLAGVLIESGAANTIAETIVRKVGGNPGIIGISHCHTMFDRRRRIY
;
A
#
# COMPACT_ATOMS: atom_id res chain seq x y z
N MET A 1 -11.69 -21.57 -22.14
CA MET A 1 -11.79 -20.28 -21.44
C MET A 1 -13.00 -20.36 -20.54
N THR A 2 -12.77 -20.55 -19.24
CA THR A 2 -13.83 -20.64 -18.24
C THR A 2 -14.17 -19.23 -17.79
N SER A 3 -15.26 -18.73 -18.35
CA SER A 3 -15.76 -17.38 -18.10
C SER A 3 -16.22 -17.26 -16.66
N ILE A 4 -15.64 -16.32 -15.90
CA ILE A 4 -16.20 -15.95 -14.60
C ILE A 4 -17.56 -15.30 -14.87
N SER A 5 -18.62 -15.82 -14.26
CA SER A 5 -19.95 -15.23 -14.38
C SER A 5 -19.93 -13.80 -13.85
N THR A 6 -20.52 -12.85 -14.59
CA THR A 6 -20.66 -11.44 -14.20
C THR A 6 -21.34 -11.29 -12.84
N LEU A 7 -22.23 -12.22 -12.48
CA LEU A 7 -22.86 -12.31 -11.16
C LEU A 7 -21.85 -12.55 -10.04
N GLY A 8 -20.85 -13.41 -10.26
CA GLY A 8 -19.79 -13.69 -9.29
C GLY A 8 -18.89 -12.47 -9.07
N ALA A 9 -18.59 -11.70 -10.12
CA ALA A 9 -17.81 -10.47 -10.02
C ALA A 9 -18.53 -9.38 -9.21
N ILE A 10 -19.84 -9.20 -9.43
CA ILE A 10 -20.66 -8.25 -8.66
C ILE A 10 -20.72 -8.67 -7.19
N ALA A 11 -20.90 -9.97 -6.91
CA ALA A 11 -20.87 -10.49 -5.55
C ALA A 11 -19.51 -10.25 -4.86
N ALA A 12 -18.39 -10.48 -5.56
CA ALA A 12 -17.04 -10.17 -5.10
C ALA A 12 -16.90 -8.71 -4.67
N LEU A 13 -17.40 -7.80 -5.50
CA LEU A 13 -17.33 -6.36 -5.27
C LEU A 13 -18.10 -5.97 -4.00
N VAL A 14 -19.33 -6.47 -3.85
CA VAL A 14 -20.17 -6.18 -2.67
C VAL A 14 -19.50 -6.71 -1.40
N VAL A 15 -19.01 -7.95 -1.41
CA VAL A 15 -18.33 -8.56 -0.26
C VAL A 15 -17.07 -7.77 0.13
N ALA A 16 -16.25 -7.38 -0.85
CA ALA A 16 -15.03 -6.60 -0.60
C ALA A 16 -15.33 -5.23 0.02
N ILE A 17 -16.33 -4.51 -0.51
CA ILE A 17 -16.74 -3.20 0.01
C ILE A 17 -17.29 -3.32 1.43
N VAL A 18 -18.15 -4.30 1.69
CA VAL A 18 -18.72 -4.53 3.03
C VAL A 18 -17.64 -4.82 4.06
N LEU A 19 -16.62 -5.62 3.69
CA LEU A 19 -15.47 -5.92 4.56
C LEU A 19 -14.63 -4.66 4.88
N ILE A 20 -14.39 -3.81 3.88
CA ILE A 20 -13.67 -2.54 4.08
C ILE A 20 -14.45 -1.61 5.04
N LEU A 21 -15.77 -1.51 4.88
CA LEU A 21 -16.62 -0.69 5.75
C LEU A 21 -16.67 -1.20 7.19
N ARG A 22 -16.43 -2.50 7.41
CA ARG A 22 -16.36 -3.13 8.75
C ARG A 22 -15.02 -2.94 9.48
N LYS A 23 -14.17 -1.98 9.04
CA LYS A 23 -12.81 -1.73 9.57
C LYS A 23 -11.82 -2.90 9.40
N VAL A 24 -12.10 -3.86 8.53
CA VAL A 24 -11.11 -4.88 8.18
C VAL A 24 -10.04 -4.24 7.28
N SER A 25 -8.78 -4.68 7.38
CA SER A 25 -7.74 -4.14 6.50
C SER A 25 -8.12 -4.40 5.02
N PRO A 26 -7.94 -3.43 4.11
CA PRO A 26 -8.34 -3.57 2.71
C PRO A 26 -7.71 -4.79 2.02
N ALA A 27 -6.51 -5.19 2.44
CA ALA A 27 -5.85 -6.37 1.90
C ALA A 27 -6.66 -7.65 2.15
N TYR A 28 -7.15 -7.86 3.38
CA TYR A 28 -7.99 -9.02 3.69
C TYR A 28 -9.35 -8.95 3.00
N GLY A 29 -9.94 -7.74 2.91
CA GLY A 29 -11.19 -7.52 2.19
C GLY A 29 -11.11 -7.91 0.71
N MET A 30 -10.02 -7.53 0.03
CA MET A 30 -9.82 -7.87 -1.37
C MET A 30 -9.52 -9.36 -1.59
N MET A 31 -8.72 -9.98 -0.72
CA MET A 31 -8.42 -11.42 -0.82
C MET A 31 -9.67 -12.28 -0.60
N ALA A 32 -10.46 -11.97 0.44
CA ALA A 32 -11.71 -12.68 0.72
C ALA A 32 -12.75 -12.46 -0.38
N GLY A 33 -12.90 -11.21 -0.85
CA GLY A 33 -13.82 -10.89 -1.95
C GLY A 33 -13.47 -11.64 -3.23
N ALA A 34 -12.19 -11.71 -3.62
CA ALA A 34 -11.74 -12.42 -4.81
C ALA A 34 -11.95 -13.95 -4.72
N LEU A 35 -11.70 -14.56 -3.55
CA LEU A 35 -11.96 -15.98 -3.32
C LEU A 35 -13.46 -16.30 -3.38
N VAL A 36 -14.29 -15.52 -2.69
CA VAL A 36 -15.75 -15.71 -2.66
C VAL A 36 -16.37 -15.45 -4.04
N GLY A 37 -15.93 -14.40 -4.74
CA GLY A 37 -16.42 -14.10 -6.09
C GLY A 37 -15.97 -15.09 -7.16
N GLY A 38 -14.78 -15.69 -7.03
CA GLY A 38 -14.32 -16.76 -7.93
C GLY A 38 -15.14 -18.04 -7.78
N LEU A 39 -15.40 -18.44 -6.53
CA LEU A 39 -16.23 -19.61 -6.21
C LEU A 39 -17.69 -19.42 -6.64
N ILE A 40 -18.31 -18.28 -6.31
CA ILE A 40 -19.69 -17.97 -6.73
C ILE A 40 -19.78 -17.76 -8.24
N GLY A 41 -18.70 -17.29 -8.87
CA GLY A 41 -18.59 -17.10 -10.32
C GLY A 41 -18.48 -18.38 -11.15
N GLY A 42 -18.48 -19.56 -10.51
CA GLY A 42 -18.42 -20.87 -11.17
C GLY A 42 -17.02 -21.33 -11.54
N ALA A 43 -15.97 -20.67 -11.02
CA ALA A 43 -14.59 -21.11 -11.18
C ALA A 43 -14.20 -22.08 -10.06
N ASP A 44 -13.48 -23.13 -10.42
CA ASP A 44 -12.90 -24.06 -9.45
C ASP A 44 -11.90 -23.32 -8.53
N LEU A 45 -11.61 -23.87 -7.35
CA LEU A 45 -10.72 -23.24 -6.36
C LEU A 45 -9.32 -23.05 -6.95
N LEU A 46 -8.79 -24.07 -7.64
CA LEU A 46 -7.48 -24.00 -8.30
C LEU A 46 -7.46 -22.97 -9.43
N GLN A 47 -8.55 -22.88 -10.17
CA GLN A 47 -8.67 -21.94 -11.28
C GLN A 47 -8.77 -20.50 -10.76
N THR A 48 -9.53 -20.27 -9.70
CA THR A 48 -9.66 -18.97 -9.04
C THR A 48 -8.30 -18.48 -8.53
N VAL A 49 -7.55 -19.34 -7.85
CA VAL A 49 -6.20 -18.99 -7.37
C VAL A 49 -5.25 -18.74 -8.54
N SER A 50 -5.30 -19.56 -9.60
CA SER A 50 -4.49 -19.35 -10.80
C SER A 50 -4.78 -18.00 -11.48
N LEU A 51 -6.06 -17.60 -11.56
CA LEU A 51 -6.50 -16.30 -12.06
C LEU A 51 -6.03 -15.14 -11.17
N MET A 52 -6.06 -15.31 -9.84
CA MET A 52 -5.52 -14.32 -8.90
C MET A 52 -4.00 -14.15 -9.08
N VAL A 53 -3.26 -15.25 -9.23
CA VAL A 53 -1.81 -15.21 -9.45
C VAL A 53 -1.49 -14.56 -10.79
N SER A 54 -2.18 -14.95 -11.86
CA SER A 54 -2.01 -14.35 -13.20
C SER A 54 -2.35 -12.86 -13.20
N GLY A 55 -3.42 -12.44 -12.51
CA GLY A 55 -3.77 -11.02 -12.37
C GLY A 55 -2.76 -10.22 -11.56
N ALA A 56 -2.14 -10.84 -10.54
CA ALA A 56 -1.14 -10.19 -9.70
C ALA A 56 0.20 -9.98 -10.43
N GLN A 57 0.56 -10.84 -11.40
CA GLN A 57 1.85 -10.77 -12.10
C GLN A 57 2.17 -9.39 -12.68
N GLY A 58 1.16 -8.66 -13.19
CA GLY A 58 1.35 -7.31 -13.73
C GLY A 58 1.78 -6.27 -12.70
N ILE A 59 1.44 -6.46 -11.43
CA ILE A 59 1.68 -5.49 -10.35
C ILE A 59 2.92 -5.87 -9.52
N VAL A 60 3.35 -7.14 -9.54
CA VAL A 60 4.49 -7.64 -8.75
C VAL A 60 5.75 -6.79 -8.95
N ASN A 61 6.08 -6.40 -10.19
CA ASN A 61 7.26 -5.56 -10.45
C ASN A 61 7.16 -4.18 -9.79
N ALA A 62 5.98 -3.57 -9.80
CA ALA A 62 5.73 -2.29 -9.11
C ALA A 62 5.86 -2.46 -7.59
N VAL A 63 5.31 -3.55 -7.04
CA VAL A 63 5.42 -3.87 -5.61
C VAL A 63 6.87 -4.05 -5.20
N LEU A 64 7.67 -4.80 -5.96
CA LEU A 64 9.09 -4.99 -5.68
C LEU A 64 9.85 -3.66 -5.66
N ARG A 65 9.53 -2.72 -6.54
CA ARG A 65 10.12 -1.37 -6.54
C ARG A 65 9.72 -0.56 -5.31
N ILE A 66 8.46 -0.62 -4.91
CA ILE A 66 7.98 0.08 -3.70
C ILE A 66 8.65 -0.52 -2.45
N LEU A 67 8.77 -1.84 -2.38
CA LEU A 67 9.45 -2.52 -1.29
C LEU A 67 10.94 -2.17 -1.25
N ALA A 68 11.63 -2.21 -2.38
CA ALA A 68 13.03 -1.82 -2.47
C ALA A 68 13.24 -0.36 -2.05
N ALA A 69 12.40 0.57 -2.52
CA ALA A 69 12.44 1.97 -2.12
C ALA A 69 12.15 2.15 -0.62
N GLY A 70 11.18 1.41 -0.08
CA GLY A 70 10.84 1.44 1.35
C GLY A 70 11.96 0.92 2.23
N VAL A 71 12.59 -0.19 1.85
CA VAL A 71 13.77 -0.72 2.54
C VAL A 71 14.92 0.29 2.47
N LEU A 72 15.24 0.81 1.28
CA LEU A 72 16.27 1.84 1.11
C LEU A 72 16.01 3.09 1.97
N ALA A 73 14.76 3.56 2.03
CA ALA A 73 14.38 4.67 2.90
C ALA A 73 14.59 4.33 4.38
N GLY A 74 14.23 3.12 4.79
CA GLY A 74 14.44 2.63 6.16
C GLY A 74 15.93 2.67 6.56
N VAL A 75 16.81 2.09 5.75
CA VAL A 75 18.26 2.08 6.05
C VAL A 75 18.88 3.48 6.03
N LEU A 76 18.44 4.38 5.14
CA LEU A 76 18.93 5.77 5.12
C LEU A 76 18.52 6.57 6.37
N ILE A 77 17.33 6.28 6.93
CA ILE A 77 16.86 6.88 8.17
C ILE A 77 17.63 6.33 9.36
N GLU A 78 17.76 5.01 9.46
CA GLU A 78 18.39 4.34 10.61
C GLU A 78 19.89 4.59 10.70
N SER A 79 20.58 4.70 9.57
CA SER A 79 22.01 5.05 9.50
C SER A 79 22.32 6.52 9.77
N GLY A 80 21.30 7.39 9.85
CA GLY A 80 21.47 8.84 9.93
C GLY A 80 21.99 9.50 8.64
N ALA A 81 22.24 8.73 7.58
CA ALA A 81 22.70 9.24 6.29
C ALA A 81 21.73 10.26 5.69
N ALA A 82 20.42 10.03 5.83
CA ALA A 82 19.39 10.96 5.40
C ALA A 82 19.51 12.34 6.10
N ASN A 83 19.86 12.34 7.40
CA ASN A 83 20.03 13.58 8.16
C ASN A 83 21.27 14.36 7.70
N THR A 84 22.39 13.67 7.46
CA THR A 84 23.62 14.30 6.92
C THR A 84 23.40 14.88 5.52
N ILE A 85 22.65 14.17 4.67
CA ILE A 85 22.29 14.64 3.33
C ILE A 85 21.41 15.90 3.44
N ALA A 86 20.37 15.87 4.30
CA ALA A 86 19.50 17.01 4.54
C ALA A 86 20.29 18.23 5.06
N GLU A 87 21.20 18.01 6.01
CA GLU A 87 22.02 19.08 6.58
C GLU A 87 22.93 19.71 5.51
N THR A 88 23.54 18.88 4.66
CA THR A 88 24.39 19.34 3.55
C THR A 88 23.59 20.15 2.53
N ILE A 89 22.37 19.73 2.18
CA ILE A 89 21.49 20.46 1.27
C ILE A 89 21.12 21.82 1.86
N VAL A 90 20.69 21.87 3.12
CA VAL A 90 20.28 23.12 3.78
C VAL A 90 21.44 24.09 3.92
N ARG A 91 22.63 23.60 4.30
CA ARG A 91 23.87 24.41 4.32
C ARG A 91 24.20 25.00 2.95
N LYS A 92 24.00 24.23 1.87
CA LYS A 92 24.27 24.69 0.49
C LYS A 92 23.25 25.72 0.00
N VAL A 93 22.01 25.66 0.50
CA VAL A 93 20.94 26.63 0.21
C VAL A 93 21.00 27.87 1.14
N GLY A 94 21.92 27.90 2.10
CA GLY A 94 22.15 29.05 2.99
C GLY A 94 21.20 29.13 4.19
N GLY A 95 20.42 28.08 4.46
CA GLY A 95 19.58 27.99 5.66
C GLY A 95 20.32 27.39 6.85
N ASN A 96 19.87 27.66 8.07
CA ASN A 96 20.37 26.98 9.27
C ASN A 96 19.64 25.63 9.45
N PRO A 97 20.32 24.47 9.32
CA PRO A 97 19.67 23.16 9.27
C PRO A 97 18.89 22.76 10.52
N GLY A 98 19.32 23.21 11.70
CA GLY A 98 18.69 22.83 12.97
C GLY A 98 17.27 23.41 13.16
N ILE A 99 17.02 24.64 12.71
CA ILE A 99 15.75 25.35 12.96
C ILE A 99 14.62 24.92 12.01
N ILE A 100 14.94 24.54 10.77
CA ILE A 100 13.92 24.16 9.77
C ILE A 100 13.37 22.76 10.09
N GLY A 101 14.25 21.83 10.46
CA GLY A 101 13.87 20.44 10.77
C GLY A 101 12.96 20.34 11.99
N ILE A 102 13.29 20.98 13.11
CA ILE A 102 12.48 20.95 14.33
C ILE A 102 11.16 21.72 14.18
N SER A 103 11.15 22.85 13.47
CA SER A 103 9.94 23.66 13.24
C SER A 103 8.93 22.92 12.36
N HIS A 104 9.40 22.26 11.29
CA HIS A 104 8.53 21.42 10.44
C HIS A 104 8.09 20.13 11.15
N CYS A 105 8.97 19.49 11.93
CA CYS A 105 8.62 18.28 12.65
C CYS A 105 7.54 18.56 13.72
N HIS A 106 7.66 19.66 14.46
CA HIS A 106 6.67 20.07 15.46
C HIS A 106 5.30 20.41 14.83
N THR A 107 5.29 21.08 13.68
CA THR A 107 4.04 21.42 12.95
C THR A 107 3.39 20.21 12.27
N MET A 108 4.17 19.24 11.79
CA MET A 108 3.66 17.99 11.23
C MET A 108 2.98 17.11 12.28
N PHE A 109 3.55 17.03 13.49
CA PHE A 109 2.97 16.22 14.57
C PHE A 109 1.68 16.83 15.13
N ASP A 110 1.60 18.16 15.19
CA ASP A 110 0.39 18.87 15.61
C ASP A 110 -0.77 18.73 14.59
N ARG A 111 -0.45 18.67 13.29
CA ARG A 111 -1.46 18.48 12.23
C ARG A 111 -2.00 17.06 12.16
N ARG A 112 -1.20 16.04 12.53
CA ARG A 112 -1.63 14.63 12.54
C ARG A 112 -2.62 14.31 13.66
N ARG A 113 -2.61 15.04 14.79
CA ARG A 113 -3.63 14.89 15.86
C ARG A 113 -4.99 15.48 15.52
N ARG A 114 -5.11 16.23 14.40
CA ARG A 114 -6.36 16.89 14.02
C ARG A 114 -7.21 16.10 13.03
N ILE A 115 -6.76 14.92 12.59
CA ILE A 115 -7.41 14.09 11.54
C ILE A 115 -7.74 12.68 12.05
N TYR A 116 -7.61 12.42 13.35
CA TYR A 116 -8.10 11.20 14.01
C TYR A 116 -9.15 11.56 15.06
#